data_AF-A0A1C2AUU5-F1
#
_entry.id   AF-A0A1C2AUU5-F1
#
_cell.length_a   1.000
_cell.length_b   1.000
_cell.length_c   1.000
_cell.angle_alpha   90.00
_cell.angle_beta   90.00
_cell.angle_gamma   90.00
#
_symmetry.space_group_name_H-M   'P 1'
#
loop_
_entity.id
_entity.type
_entity.pdbx_description
1 polymer ?
#
loop_
_entity_poly.entity_id
_entity_poly.type
_entity_poly.pdbx_seq_one_letter_code
_entity_poly.pdbx_strand_id
1 'polypeptide(L)'
;MSKEFDYSKLRHVTSVDQSDRKVPYNLRQSGPTKVEMLISTRVRKSPYWHLSMQAGCWRATVYNRIYHPRGYVKPEDGGAMVEYDAIVN
;
A
#
# COMPACT_ATOMS: atom_id res chain seq x y z
N MET A 1 -11.63 -9.35 56.07
CA MET A 1 -11.52 -10.52 55.18
C MET A 1 -11.59 -10.03 53.75
N SER A 2 -10.50 -10.18 53.00
CA SER A 2 -10.42 -9.79 51.59
C SER A 2 -11.42 -10.62 50.78
N LYS A 3 -12.19 -9.98 49.90
CA LYS A 3 -13.01 -10.68 48.91
C LYS A 3 -12.06 -11.36 47.94
N GLU A 4 -11.86 -12.67 48.08
CA GLU A 4 -11.08 -13.45 47.13
C GLU A 4 -11.70 -13.36 45.73
N PHE A 5 -10.84 -13.23 44.73
CA PHE A 5 -11.25 -13.09 43.35
C PHE A 5 -11.68 -14.46 42.80
N ASP A 6 -12.89 -14.54 42.27
CA ASP A 6 -13.46 -15.77 41.73
C ASP A 6 -12.95 -16.03 40.29
N TYR A 7 -11.95 -16.91 40.18
CA TYR A 7 -11.34 -17.30 38.91
C TYR A 7 -12.25 -18.16 38.01
N SER A 8 -13.35 -18.73 38.54
CA SER A 8 -14.30 -19.52 37.73
C SER A 8 -15.03 -18.69 36.67
N LYS A 9 -15.05 -17.36 36.85
CA LYS A 9 -15.64 -16.39 35.93
C LYS A 9 -14.67 -15.93 34.84
N LEU A 10 -13.39 -16.30 34.93
CA LEU A 10 -12.38 -15.93 33.95
C LEU A 10 -12.57 -16.81 32.71
N ARG A 11 -12.97 -16.20 31.58
CA ARG A 11 -13.09 -16.90 30.30
C ARG A 11 -11.99 -16.46 29.35
N HIS A 12 -11.23 -17.41 28.82
CA HIS A 12 -10.27 -17.15 27.75
C HIS A 12 -11.00 -17.01 26.42
N VAL A 13 -11.02 -15.81 25.87
CA VAL A 13 -11.58 -15.55 24.55
C VAL A 13 -10.54 -15.95 23.50
N THR A 14 -10.81 -17.02 22.77
CA THR A 14 -9.88 -17.65 21.82
C THR A 14 -9.92 -17.02 20.43
N SER A 15 -10.94 -16.21 20.14
CA SER A 15 -11.10 -15.53 18.86
C SER A 15 -11.78 -14.17 19.04
N VAL A 16 -11.45 -13.24 18.14
CA VAL A 16 -12.05 -11.91 18.06
C VAL A 16 -12.43 -11.69 16.61
N ASP A 17 -13.70 -11.34 16.35
CA ASP A 17 -14.12 -10.89 15.02
C ASP A 17 -13.45 -9.55 14.72
N GLN A 18 -12.73 -9.49 13.60
CA GLN A 18 -12.07 -8.28 13.10
C GLN A 18 -12.49 -7.96 11.66
N SER A 19 -13.62 -8.52 11.19
CA SER A 19 -14.11 -8.33 9.83
C SER A 19 -14.41 -6.86 9.50
N ASP A 20 -14.72 -6.06 10.52
CA ASP A 20 -15.00 -4.62 10.44
C ASP A 20 -13.73 -3.74 10.62
N ARG A 21 -12.59 -4.34 10.97
CA ARG A 21 -11.36 -3.61 11.31
C ARG A 21 -10.71 -3.02 10.06
N LYS A 22 -10.84 -1.70 9.89
CA LYS A 22 -10.07 -0.95 8.88
C LYS A 22 -8.65 -0.68 9.38
N VAL A 23 -7.73 -1.59 9.09
CA VAL A 23 -6.29 -1.33 9.29
C VAL A 23 -5.71 -0.54 8.11
N PRO A 24 -4.81 0.43 8.35
CA PRO A 24 -4.05 1.03 7.26
C PRO A 24 -3.29 -0.04 6.48
N TYR A 25 -3.32 0.04 5.15
CA TYR A 25 -2.60 -0.89 4.30
C TYR A 25 -1.10 -0.84 4.64
N ASN A 26 -0.53 -1.98 5.05
CA ASN A 26 0.89 -2.03 5.38
C ASN A 26 1.72 -1.90 4.10
N LEU A 27 2.24 -0.71 3.86
CA LEU A 27 3.06 -0.36 2.70
C LEU A 27 4.37 -1.17 2.59
N ARG A 28 4.74 -1.95 3.61
CA ARG A 28 5.88 -2.88 3.57
C ARG A 28 5.50 -4.30 3.14
N GLN A 29 4.23 -4.67 3.08
CA GLN A 29 3.85 -5.99 2.58
C GLN A 29 4.00 -6.05 1.06
N SER A 30 4.81 -7.01 0.64
CA SER A 30 5.02 -7.42 -0.74
C SER A 30 3.79 -8.15 -1.25
N GLY A 31 3.21 -7.61 -2.32
CA GLY A 31 2.26 -8.29 -3.20
C GLY A 31 2.66 -7.94 -4.64
N PRO A 32 2.20 -8.70 -5.64
CA PRO A 32 2.51 -8.40 -7.04
C PRO A 32 2.01 -6.99 -7.36
N THR A 33 2.92 -6.10 -7.71
CA THR A 33 2.59 -4.77 -8.19
C THR A 33 2.57 -4.81 -9.70
N LYS A 34 1.58 -4.16 -10.32
CA LYS A 34 1.43 -4.06 -11.78
C LYS A 34 2.51 -3.20 -12.46
N VAL A 35 3.59 -2.88 -11.75
CA VAL A 35 4.71 -2.13 -12.30
C VAL A 35 5.76 -3.08 -12.88
N GLU A 36 6.34 -2.68 -14.01
CA GLU A 36 7.41 -3.41 -14.69
C GLU A 36 8.77 -3.16 -14.03
N MET A 37 8.88 -3.47 -12.74
CA MET A 37 10.14 -3.39 -11.98
C MET A 37 10.18 -4.37 -10.82
N LEU A 38 11.39 -4.76 -10.42
CA LEU A 38 11.59 -5.55 -9.21
C LEU A 38 11.33 -4.70 -7.96
N ILE A 39 10.37 -5.14 -7.13
CA ILE A 39 10.06 -4.51 -5.86
C ILE A 39 10.86 -5.17 -4.73
N SER A 40 11.49 -4.34 -3.90
CA SER A 40 12.31 -4.70 -2.76
C SER A 40 11.75 -4.04 -1.51
N THR A 41 11.79 -4.75 -0.38
CA THR A 41 11.39 -4.23 0.94
C THR A 41 12.35 -3.17 1.50
N ARG A 42 13.52 -2.99 0.87
CA ARG A 42 14.50 -1.93 1.22
C ARG A 42 14.08 -0.54 0.76
N VAL A 43 13.23 -0.46 -0.27
CA VAL A 43 12.70 0.79 -0.81
C VAL A 43 11.25 0.93 -0.33
N ARG A 44 10.90 2.11 0.15
CA ARG A 44 9.57 2.34 0.74
C ARG A 44 8.55 2.61 -0.37
N LYS A 45 7.32 2.10 -0.21
CA LYS A 45 6.16 2.59 -0.97
C LYS A 45 5.68 3.90 -0.33
N SER A 46 5.30 4.88 -1.13
CA SER A 46 4.72 6.14 -0.62
C SER A 46 3.32 5.89 -0.01
N PRO A 47 2.80 6.80 0.84
CA PRO A 47 1.42 6.71 1.34
C PRO A 47 0.37 6.55 0.24
N TYR A 48 0.63 7.15 -0.93
CA TYR A 48 -0.28 7.16 -2.08
C TYR A 48 0.00 6.05 -3.10
N TRP A 49 0.91 5.12 -2.82
CA TRP A 49 1.28 4.06 -3.77
C TRP A 49 0.07 3.29 -4.31
N HIS A 50 -0.88 2.96 -3.44
CA HIS A 50 -2.11 2.26 -3.80
C HIS A 50 -2.98 3.08 -4.77
N LEU A 51 -3.05 4.41 -4.60
CA LEU A 51 -3.75 5.31 -5.50
C LEU A 51 -3.07 5.38 -6.87
N SER A 52 -1.74 5.43 -6.90
CA SER A 52 -0.99 5.40 -8.16
C SER A 52 -1.25 4.10 -8.93
N MET A 53 -1.31 2.96 -8.23
CA MET A 53 -1.66 1.68 -8.87
C MET A 53 -3.10 1.66 -9.38
N GLN A 54 -4.04 2.24 -8.63
CA GLN A 54 -5.44 2.37 -9.05
C GLN A 54 -5.59 3.27 -10.28
N ALA A 55 -4.80 4.35 -10.36
CA ALA A 55 -4.75 5.27 -11.48
C ALA A 55 -4.03 4.70 -12.73
N GLY A 56 -3.54 3.46 -12.69
CA GLY A 56 -2.94 2.81 -13.85
C GLY A 56 -1.43 3.00 -13.99
N CYS A 57 -0.73 3.44 -12.94
CA CYS A 57 0.74 3.52 -12.98
C CYS A 57 1.36 2.15 -13.28
N TRP A 58 2.14 2.07 -14.34
CA TRP A 58 2.79 0.85 -14.83
C TRP A 58 4.32 0.94 -14.74
N ARG A 59 4.89 2.13 -14.49
CA ARG A 59 6.32 2.31 -14.20
C ARG A 59 6.58 3.23 -13.02
N ALA A 60 7.61 2.90 -12.25
CA ALA A 60 8.13 3.72 -11.17
C ALA A 60 9.66 3.74 -11.18
N THR A 61 10.23 4.76 -10.56
CA THR A 61 11.67 4.87 -10.28
C THR A 61 11.91 4.92 -8.77
N VAL A 62 13.17 4.81 -8.35
CA VAL A 62 13.55 5.02 -6.96
C VAL A 62 14.06 6.45 -6.81
N TYR A 63 13.38 7.25 -5.99
CA TYR A 63 13.79 8.60 -5.61
C TYR A 63 13.84 8.71 -4.08
N ASN A 64 14.98 9.12 -3.51
CA ASN A 64 15.19 9.22 -2.06
C ASN A 64 14.74 7.98 -1.27
N ARG A 65 15.06 6.78 -1.80
CA ARG A 65 14.68 5.46 -1.22
C ARG A 65 13.16 5.26 -1.10
N ILE A 66 12.39 5.87 -1.98
CA ILE A 66 10.94 5.71 -2.11
C ILE A 66 10.62 5.38 -3.58
N TYR A 67 9.67 4.49 -3.80
CA TYR A 67 9.12 4.25 -5.14
C TYR A 67 8.29 5.45 -5.59
N HIS A 68 8.74 6.09 -6.67
CA HIS A 68 8.13 7.26 -7.27
C HIS A 68 7.49 6.89 -8.61
N PRO A 69 6.15 6.97 -8.74
CA PRO A 69 5.43 6.74 -9.99
C PRO A 69 5.94 7.63 -11.14
N ARG A 70 6.08 7.07 -12.35
CA ARG A 70 6.62 7.80 -13.52
C ARG A 70 5.95 7.51 -14.86
N GLY A 71 5.13 6.47 -14.96
CA GLY A 71 4.44 6.15 -16.20
C GLY A 71 3.03 5.69 -15.91
N TYR A 72 2.08 6.47 -16.40
CA TYR A 72 0.64 6.21 -16.41
C TYR A 72 0.15 5.93 -17.84
N VAL A 73 0.76 6.56 -18.84
CA VAL A 73 0.48 6.28 -20.26
C VAL A 73 1.59 5.41 -20.85
N LYS A 74 1.23 4.38 -21.62
CA LYS A 74 2.22 3.49 -22.25
C LYS A 74 2.87 4.14 -23.47
N PRO A 75 4.08 3.71 -23.89
CA PRO A 75 4.76 4.31 -25.04
C PRO A 75 3.95 4.19 -26.34
N GLU A 76 3.26 3.06 -26.54
CA GLU A 76 2.36 2.84 -27.68
C GLU A 76 1.18 3.82 -27.74
N ASP A 77 0.81 4.42 -26.62
CA ASP A 77 -0.29 5.37 -26.47
C ASP A 77 0.20 6.84 -26.39
N GLY A 78 1.46 7.11 -26.74
CA GLY A 78 2.07 8.45 -26.71
C GLY A 78 2.90 8.78 -25.46
N GLY A 79 2.88 7.90 -24.45
CA GLY A 79 3.78 7.92 -23.30
C GLY A 79 3.83 9.24 -22.54
N ALA A 80 5.04 9.64 -22.14
CA ALA A 80 5.25 10.79 -21.25
C ALA A 80 4.81 12.14 -21.84
N MET A 81 4.72 12.27 -23.17
CA MET A 81 4.25 13.52 -23.78
C MET A 81 2.77 13.76 -23.53
N VAL A 82 1.95 12.70 -23.49
CA VAL A 82 0.53 12.82 -23.12
C VAL A 82 0.37 13.28 -21.67
N GLU A 83 1.21 12.77 -20.78
CA GLU A 83 1.24 13.23 -19.38
C GLU A 83 1.71 14.68 -19.26
N TYR A 84 2.66 15.11 -20.10
CA TYR A 84 3.14 16.49 -20.15
C TYR A 84 2.06 17.47 -20.62
N ASP A 85 1.37 17.15 -21.71
CA ASP A 85 0.31 18.00 -22.27
C ASP A 85 -0.81 18.24 -21.25
N ALA A 86 -1.14 17.24 -20.43
CA ALA A 86 -2.12 17.37 -19.36
C ALA A 86 -1.71 18.34 -18.23
N ILE A 87 -0.41 18.65 -18.07
CA ILE A 87 0.13 19.49 -16.99
C ILE A 87 0.38 20.94 -17.45
N VAL A 88 0.57 21.16 -18.75
CA VAL A 88 0.94 22.48 -19.31
C VAL A 88 -0.26 23.39 -19.57
N ASN A 89 -1.48 22.84 -19.53
CA ASN A 89 -2.74 23.60 -19.64
C ASN A 89 -3.20 24.18 -18.29
#